data_AF-A0A1J4UTJ7-F1
#
_entry.id   AF-A0A1J4UTJ7-F1
#
_cell.length_a   1.000
_cell.length_b   1.000
_cell.length_c   1.000
_cell.angle_alpha   90.00
_cell.angle_beta   90.00
_cell.angle_gamma   90.00
#
_symmetry.space_group_name_H-M   'P 1'
#
loop_
_entity.id
_entity.type
_entity.pdbx_description
1 polymer ?
#
loop_
_entity_poly.entity_id
_entity_poly.type
_entity_poly.pdbx_seq_one_letter_code
_entity_poly.pdbx_strand_id
1 'polypeptide(L)' 'MSFKVVKKTVDGRVLLSRDVPQPATKQPLYHRKKRVGVVEETIGRVESPFYVGRVDAPYSEPGTVLVEE' A
#
# COMPACT_ATOMS: atom_id res chain seq x y z
N MET A 1 -11.03 3.43 -5.06
CA MET A 1 -10.55 3.87 -3.71
C MET A 1 -9.03 3.78 -3.63
N SER A 2 -8.29 4.76 -3.08
CA SER A 2 -6.80 4.77 -3.11
C SER A 2 -6.12 4.58 -1.76
N PHE A 3 -4.88 4.06 -1.79
CA PHE A 3 -3.95 4.08 -0.67
C PHE A 3 -2.97 5.25 -0.86
N LYS A 4 -2.47 5.82 0.23
CA LYS A 4 -1.36 6.79 0.22
C LYS A 4 -0.13 6.12 0.81
N VAL A 5 1.02 6.26 0.15
CA VAL A 5 2.29 5.78 0.71
C VAL A 5 2.74 6.74 1.80
N VAL A 6 2.86 6.23 3.02
CA VAL A 6 3.34 6.98 4.18
C VAL A 6 4.85 6.85 4.29
N LYS A 7 5.37 5.62 4.14
CA LYS A 7 6.80 5.34 4.33
C LYS A 7 7.24 4.12 3.52
N LYS A 8 8.44 4.17 2.95
CA LYS A 8 9.10 3.01 2.34
C LYS A 8 10.09 2.39 3.33
N THR A 9 10.15 1.07 3.37
CA THR A 9 11.16 0.31 4.11
C THR A 9 12.21 -0.25 3.14
N VAL A 10 13.40 -0.55 3.66
CA VAL A 10 14.52 -1.08 2.87
C VAL A 10 14.26 -2.50 2.34
N ASP A 11 13.40 -3.27 2.99
CA ASP A 11 13.06 -4.65 2.60
C ASP A 11 12.02 -4.76 1.47
N GLY A 12 11.73 -3.66 0.76
CA GLY A 12 10.72 -3.65 -0.30
C GLY A 12 9.26 -3.59 0.20
N ARG A 13 9.06 -3.40 1.51
CA ARG A 13 7.73 -3.12 2.07
C ARG A 13 7.43 -1.62 2.10
N VAL A 14 6.16 -1.27 1.95
CA VAL A 14 5.64 0.09 2.03
C VAL A 14 4.56 0.16 3.08
N LEU A 15 4.61 1.18 3.91
CA LEU A 15 3.54 1.54 4.82
C LEU A 15 2.56 2.45 4.06
N LEU A 16 1.29 2.07 4.09
CA LEU A 16 0.21 2.73 3.40
C LEU A 16 -0.84 3.19 4.39
N SER A 17 -1.52 4.28 4.08
CA SER A 17 -2.75 4.71 4.76
C SER A 17 -3.91 4.76 3.77
N ARG A 18 -5.14 4.66 4.27
CA ARG A 18 -6.37 4.88 3.50
C ARG A 18 -7.22 5.92 4.20
N ASP A 19 -7.98 6.67 3.41
CA ASP A 19 -8.96 7.61 3.96
C ASP A 19 -10.19 6.87 4.55
N VAL A 20 -10.53 5.68 4.02
CA VAL A 20 -11.58 4.80 4.58
C VAL A 20 -10.95 3.58 5.25
N PRO A 21 -11.14 3.39 6.57
CA PRO A 21 -10.61 2.24 7.31
C PRO A 21 -11.38 0.98 6.92
N GLN A 22 -10.75 0.07 6.19
CA GLN A 22 -11.34 -1.21 5.81
C GLN A 22 -10.27 -2.30 5.67
N PRO A 23 -10.57 -3.55 6.04
CA PRO A 23 -9.62 -4.64 5.84
C PRO A 23 -9.31 -4.77 4.35
N ALA A 24 -8.01 -4.80 4.04
CA ALA A 24 -7.52 -4.75 2.68
C ALA A 24 -6.39 -5.75 2.40
N THR A 25 -6.22 -6.72 3.30
CA THR A 25 -5.27 -7.81 3.15
C THR A 25 -5.49 -8.52 1.81
N LYS A 26 -4.39 -8.88 1.13
CA LYS A 26 -4.36 -9.47 -0.21
C LYS A 26 -4.87 -8.57 -1.35
N GLN A 27 -5.19 -7.31 -1.09
CA GLN A 27 -5.54 -6.38 -2.18
C GLN A 27 -4.29 -6.06 -3.02
N PRO A 28 -4.39 -6.15 -4.36
CA PRO A 28 -3.29 -5.78 -5.25
C PRO A 28 -3.00 -4.27 -5.16
N LEU A 29 -1.72 -3.92 -5.21
CA LEU A 29 -1.26 -2.54 -5.28
C LEU A 29 -0.93 -2.20 -6.72
N TYR A 30 -1.44 -1.06 -7.19
CA TYR A 30 -1.16 -0.55 -8.53
C TYR A 30 -0.39 0.78 -8.46
N HIS A 31 0.35 1.08 -9.51
CA HIS A 31 0.93 2.38 -9.75
C HIS A 31 0.95 2.61 -11.25
N ARG A 32 0.38 3.73 -11.73
CA ARG A 32 0.19 4.02 -13.16
C ARG A 32 -0.44 2.82 -13.92
N LYS A 33 -1.50 2.23 -13.36
CA LYS A 33 -2.21 1.04 -13.91
C LYS A 33 -1.38 -0.25 -13.96
N LYS A 34 -0.14 -0.25 -13.47
CA LYS A 34 0.70 -1.45 -13.38
C LYS A 34 0.63 -2.00 -11.97
N ARG A 35 0.36 -3.31 -11.84
CA ARG A 35 0.46 -3.99 -10.54
C ARG A 35 1.91 -3.94 -10.08
N VAL A 36 2.13 -3.34 -8.91
CA VAL A 36 3.45 -3.20 -8.29
C VAL A 36 3.60 -4.09 -7.06
N GLY A 37 2.50 -4.58 -6.48
CA GLY A 37 2.57 -5.33 -5.24
C GLY A 37 1.23 -5.85 -4.72
N VAL A 38 1.21 -6.13 -3.42
CA VAL A 38 0.03 -6.61 -2.68
C VAL A 38 0.09 -6.13 -1.23
N VAL A 39 -1.06 -5.89 -0.61
CA VAL A 39 -1.17 -5.66 0.84
C VAL A 39 -0.97 -6.98 1.58
N GLU A 40 0.08 -7.07 2.39
CA GLU A 40 0.38 -8.24 3.24
C GLU A 40 -0.43 -8.20 4.54
N GLU A 41 -0.52 -7.02 5.18
CA GLU A 41 -1.06 -6.90 6.53
C GLU A 41 -1.76 -5.56 6.77
N THR A 42 -2.70 -5.55 7.71
CA THR A 42 -3.31 -4.33 8.26
C THR A 42 -2.93 -4.23 9.74
N ILE A 43 -2.31 -3.13 10.14
CA ILE A 43 -1.82 -2.87 11.50
C ILE A 43 -2.43 -1.59 12.06
N GLY A 44 -2.37 -1.42 13.39
CA GLY A 44 -2.86 -0.22 14.05
C GLY A 44 -4.32 -0.33 14.50
N ARG A 45 -4.95 0.82 14.77
CA ARG A 45 -6.32 0.87 15.32
C ARG A 45 -7.37 0.72 14.22
N VAL A 46 -8.52 0.14 14.55
CA VAL A 46 -9.63 -0.05 13.61
C VAL A 46 -10.10 1.27 12.99
N GLU A 47 -10.06 2.38 13.76
CA GLU A 47 -10.46 3.71 13.29
C GLU A 47 -9.41 4.39 12.41
N SER A 48 -8.15 3.95 12.45
CA SER A 48 -7.04 4.51 11.67
C SER A 48 -5.99 3.42 11.41
N PRO A 49 -6.32 2.44 10.57
CA PRO A 49 -5.42 1.35 10.25
C PRO A 49 -4.35 1.83 9.27
N PHE A 50 -3.14 1.33 9.47
CA PHE A 50 -2.09 1.35 8.47
C PHE A 50 -2.04 0.00 7.76
N TYR A 51 -1.50 -0.02 6.56
CA TYR A 51 -1.39 -1.22 5.76
C TYR A 51 0.04 -1.43 5.33
N VAL A 52 0.51 -2.66 5.43
CA VAL A 52 1.84 -3.05 4.97
C VAL A 52 1.67 -3.68 3.60
N GLY A 53 2.19 -2.99 2.59
CA GLY A 53 2.28 -3.48 1.23
C GLY A 53 3.65 -4.07 0.93
N ARG A 54 3.72 -5.19 0.21
CA ARG A 54 4.95 -5.69 -0.40
C ARG A 54 4.98 -5.27 -1.86
N VAL A 55 6.10 -4.73 -2.31
CA VAL A 55 6.31 -4.28 -3.68
C VAL A 55 7.32 -5.21 -4.34
N ASP A 56 6.90 -5.94 -5.38
CA ASP A 56 7.72 -6.98 -6.03
C ASP A 56 8.55 -6.43 -7.20
N ALA A 57 8.20 -5.25 -7.72
CA ALA A 57 8.96 -4.55 -8.75
C ALA A 57 9.95 -3.55 -8.13
N PRO A 58 11.10 -3.24 -8.77
CA PRO A 58 11.98 -2.15 -8.35
C PRO A 58 11.23 -0.82 -8.44
N TYR A 59 10.56 -0.46 -7.34
CA TYR A 59 9.89 0.80 -7.17
C TYR A 59 10.92 1.81 -6.69
N SER A 60 11.62 2.40 -7.65
CA SER A 60 12.77 3.29 -7.38
C SER A 60 12.39 4.75 -7.20
N GLU A 61 11.13 5.13 -7.43
CA GLU A 61 10.69 6.53 -7.31
C GLU A 61 10.00 6.79 -5.95
N PRO A 62 10.36 7.86 -5.22
CA PRO A 62 9.53 8.38 -4.15
C PRO A 62 8.23 8.95 -4.77
N GLY A 63 7.08 8.31 -4.51
CA GLY A 63 5.82 8.75 -5.08
C GLY A 63 4.58 8.07 -4.50
N THR A 64 3.41 8.60 -4.87
CA THR A 64 2.08 8.10 -4.51
C THR A 64 1.78 6.79 -5.26
N VAL A 65 1.51 5.69 -4.55
CA VAL A 65 1.05 4.41 -5.12
C VAL A 65 -0.49 4.44 -5.14
N LEU A 66 -1.10 4.24 -6.32
CA LEU A 66 -2.55 4.37 -6.53
C LEU A 66 -3.16 2.98 -6.74
N VAL A 67 -4.04 2.54 -5.85
CA VAL A 67 -4.89 1.37 -6.12
C VAL A 67 -6.09 1.84 -6.93
N GLU A 68 -6.17 1.44 -8.21
CA GLU A 68 -7.41 1.54 -8.99
C GLU A 68 -8.31 0.35 -8.65
N GLU A 69 -9.62 0.60 -8.68
CA GLU A 69 -10.71 -0.38 -8.50
C GLU A 69 -10.74 -1.46 -9.60
#